data_AF-A0A432U8D7-F1
#
_entry.id   AF-A0A432U8D7-F1
#
_cell.length_a   1.000
_cell.length_b   1.000
_cell.length_c   1.000
_cell.angle_alpha   90.00
_cell.angle_beta   90.00
_cell.angle_gamma   90.00
#
_symmetry.space_group_name_H-M   'P 1'
#
loop_
_entity.id
_entity.type
_entity.pdbx_description
1 polymer ?
#
loop_
_entity_poly.entity_id
_entity_poly.type
_entity_poly.pdbx_seq_one_letter_code
_entity_poly.pdbx_strand_id
1 'polypeptide(L)' 'MDFSEKLSDLKQQHLYRSRKVVDSAQDTQINIDGKSVVN' A
#
# COMPACT_ATOMS: atom_id res chain seq x y z
N MET A 1 10.69 -24.06 -1.99
CA MET A 1 10.41 -22.69 -2.45
C MET A 1 10.69 -21.79 -1.27
N ASP A 2 11.72 -20.95 -1.35
CA ASP A 2 11.99 -19.97 -0.32
C ASP A 2 11.10 -18.74 -0.56
N PHE A 3 10.23 -18.45 0.40
CA PHE A 3 9.33 -17.29 0.30
C PHE A 3 10.10 -15.97 0.46
N SER A 4 11.22 -15.98 1.19
CA SER A 4 12.05 -14.81 1.43
C SER A 4 12.73 -14.35 0.14
N GLU A 5 13.23 -15.30 -0.66
CA GLU A 5 13.78 -15.02 -1.99
C GLU A 5 12.73 -14.38 -2.90
N LYS A 6 11.53 -14.97 -2.98
CA LYS A 6 10.43 -14.40 -3.77
C LYS A 6 10.04 -12.97 -3.35
N LEU A 7 10.04 -12.69 -2.05
CA LEU A 7 9.77 -11.34 -1.55
C LEU A 7 10.90 -10.36 -1.91
N SER A 8 12.16 -10.80 -1.85
CA SER A 8 13.31 -9.99 -2.25
C SER A 8 13.22 -9.64 -3.74
N ASP A 9 12.90 -10.61 -4.60
CA ASP A 9 12.75 -10.41 -6.04
C ASP A 9 11.67 -9.36 -6.34
N LEU A 10 10.51 -9.48 -5.68
CA LEU A 10 9.42 -8.50 -5.83
C LEU A 10 9.85 -7.10 -5.39
N LYS A 11 10.66 -6.97 -4.33
CA LYS A 11 11.18 -5.67 -3.89
C LYS A 11 12.16 -5.07 -4.89
N GLN A 12 13.09 -5.88 -5.41
CA GLN A 12 14.09 -5.47 -6.39
C GLN A 12 13.46 -5.07 -7.73
N GLN A 13 12.38 -5.73 -8.13
CA GLN A 13 11.64 -5.41 -9.36
C GLN A 13 10.60 -4.29 -9.17
N HIS A 14 10.52 -3.67 -8.00
CA HIS A 14 9.49 -2.66 -7.67
C HIS A 14 8.04 -3.18 -7.78
N LEU A 15 7.84 -4.49 -7.62
CA LEU A 15 6.54 -5.17 -7.65
C LEU A 15 5.98 -5.46 -6.25
N TYR A 16 6.78 -5.27 -5.20
CA TYR A 16 6.33 -5.43 -3.83
C TYR A 16 5.31 -4.34 -3.47
N ARG A 17 4.09 -4.75 -3.12
CA ARG A 17 2.97 -3.86 -2.78
C ARG A 17 2.73 -3.84 -1.28
N SER A 18 2.48 -2.65 -0.74
CA SER A 18 1.98 -2.45 0.61
C SER A 18 0.67 -1.67 0.57
N ARG A 19 -0.28 -2.00 1.45
CA ARG A 19 -1.56 -1.30 1.53
C ARG A 19 -1.42 -0.05 2.39
N LYS A 20 -2.14 0.99 2.04
CA LYS A 20 -2.46 2.11 2.95
C LYS A 20 -3.75 1.79 3.70
N VAL A 21 -3.85 2.27 4.93
CA VAL A 21 -5.08 2.18 5.74
C VAL A 21 -5.82 3.49 5.60
N VAL A 22 -7.12 3.42 5.33
CA VAL A 22 -8.00 4.57 5.18
C VAL A 22 -8.83 4.69 6.45
N ASP A 23 -8.79 5.87 7.08
CA ASP A 23 -9.42 6.13 8.38
C ASP A 23 -10.85 6.71 8.24
N SER A 24 -11.27 7.01 7.01
CA SER A 24 -12.60 7.54 6.67
C SER A 24 -13.44 6.54 5.88
N ALA A 25 -14.73 6.85 5.71
CA ALA A 25 -15.56 6.18 4.71
C ALA A 25 -15.05 6.48 3.29
N GLN A 26 -15.51 5.68 2.32
CA GLN A 26 -15.18 5.87 0.91
C GLN A 26 -15.91 7.10 0.34
N ASP A 27 -15.16 8.00 -0.28
CA ASP A 27 -15.68 9.18 -0.98
C ASP A 27 -14.62 9.70 -1.98
N THR A 28 -14.94 10.77 -2.70
CA THR A 28 -14.00 11.57 -3.52
C THR A 28 -12.87 12.18 -2.70
N GLN A 29 -13.06 12.37 -1.39
CA GLN A 29 -12.04 12.80 -0.44
C GLN A 29 -11.95 11.80 0.72
N ILE A 30 -10.75 11.28 0.98
CA ILE A 30 -10.51 10.28 2.04
C ILE A 30 -9.39 10.72 2.98
N ASN A 31 -9.33 10.11 4.16
CA ASN A 31 -8.26 10.33 5.13
C ASN A 31 -7.31 9.13 5.16
N ILE A 32 -6.04 9.38 4.88
CA ILE A 32 -4.95 8.39 4.98
C ILE A 32 -3.85 9.02 5.84
N ASP A 33 -3.37 8.28 6.86
CA ASP A 33 -2.30 8.73 7.77
C ASP A 33 -2.63 10.09 8.42
N GLY A 34 -3.91 10.32 8.78
CA GLY A 34 -4.40 11.58 9.35
C GLY A 34 -4.43 12.78 8.39
N LYS A 35 -4.17 12.58 7.10
CA LYS A 35 -4.23 13.62 6.07
C LYS A 35 -5.40 13.41 5.14
N SER A 36 -6.07 14.50 4.78
CA SER A 36 -7.12 14.48 3.77
C SER A 36 -6.52 14.52 2.37
N VAL A 37 -6.91 13.58 1.50
CA VAL A 37 -6.44 13.42 0.13
C VAL A 37 -7.62 13.22 -0.83
N VAL A 38 -7.47 13.64 -2.09
CA VAL A 38 -8.41 13.27 -3.16
C VAL A 38 -8.17 11.81 -3.49
N ASN A 39 -9.26 11.02 -3.48
CA ASN A 39 -9.25 9.59 -3.78
C ASN A 39 -9.08 9.33 -5.28
#